data_AF-A0A536H2F8-F1
#
_entry.id   AF-A0A536H2F8-F1
#
_cell.length_a   1.000
_cell.length_b   1.000
_cell.length_c   1.000
_cell.angle_alpha   90.00
_cell.angle_beta   90.00
_cell.angle_gamma   90.00
#
_symmetry.space_group_name_H-M   'P 1'
#
loop_
_entity.id
_entity.type
_entity.pdbx_description
1 polymer ?
#
loop_
_entity_poly.entity_id
_entity_poly.type
_entity_poly.pdbx_seq_one_letter_code
_entity_poly.pdbx_strand_id
1 'polypeptide(L)'
;MYQDQVRQFTELLQLQQPPVGMAFVEDVPMGVQHSPRGVPSACTFWRLAEQGVFYATAQDHKECPIGMMTMGFQMPVLTSSERMR
;
A
#
# COMPACT_ATOMS: atom_id res chain seq x y z
N MET A 1 3.84 -12.05 -18.72
CA MET A 1 2.46 -12.35 -18.28
C MET A 1 1.72 -11.11 -17.81
N TYR A 2 2.26 -10.19 -17.01
CA TYR A 2 1.53 -9.01 -16.49
C TYR A 2 1.39 -7.80 -17.44
N GLN A 3 2.16 -7.75 -18.52
CA GLN A 3 2.18 -6.61 -19.44
C GLN A 3 0.87 -6.45 -20.22
N ASP A 4 0.20 -7.56 -20.55
CA ASP A 4 -1.07 -7.52 -21.28
C ASP A 4 -2.21 -6.97 -20.41
N GLN A 5 -2.26 -7.32 -19.13
CA GLN A 5 -3.26 -6.82 -18.18
C GLN A 5 -3.05 -5.33 -17.92
N VAL A 6 -1.78 -4.89 -17.77
CA VAL A 6 -1.46 -3.46 -17.65
C VAL A 6 -2.03 -2.70 -18.84
N ARG A 7 -1.75 -3.17 -20.07
CA ARG A 7 -2.27 -2.55 -21.29
C ARG A 7 -3.80 -2.54 -21.33
N GLN A 8 -4.44 -3.68 -21.08
CA GLN A 8 -5.90 -3.79 -21.08
C GLN A 8 -6.55 -2.86 -20.05
N PHE A 9 -6.04 -2.77 -18.82
CA PHE A 9 -6.59 -1.89 -17.81
C PHE A 9 -6.39 -0.41 -18.15
N THR A 10 -5.21 -0.04 -18.67
CA THR A 10 -4.98 1.34 -19.11
C THR A 10 -5.95 1.75 -20.22
N GLU A 11 -6.16 0.89 -21.21
CA GLU A 11 -7.09 1.17 -22.33
C GLU A 11 -8.55 1.22 -21.87
N LEU A 12 -9.02 0.21 -21.14
CA LEU A 12 -10.43 0.07 -20.75
C LEU A 12 -10.87 1.08 -19.69
N LEU A 13 -9.98 1.45 -18.77
CA LEU A 13 -10.26 2.38 -17.67
C LEU A 13 -9.74 3.80 -17.92
N GLN A 14 -9.12 4.03 -19.09
CA GLN A 14 -8.55 5.32 -19.49
C GLN A 14 -7.57 5.90 -18.45
N LEU A 15 -6.75 5.02 -17.85
CA LEU A 15 -5.87 5.39 -16.75
C LEU A 15 -4.80 6.38 -17.21
N GLN A 16 -4.60 7.45 -16.43
CA GLN A 16 -3.53 8.42 -16.66
C GLN A 16 -2.20 8.01 -16.02
N GLN A 17 -2.24 7.02 -15.11
CA GLN A 17 -1.08 6.47 -14.42
C GLN A 17 -1.03 4.95 -14.64
N PRO A 18 0.16 4.33 -14.62
CA PRO A 18 0.26 2.87 -14.66
C PRO A 18 -0.55 2.23 -13.53
N PRO A 19 -1.31 1.16 -13.78
CA PRO A 19 -2.03 0.45 -12.74
C PRO A 19 -1.04 -0.17 -11.75
N VAL A 20 -1.35 -0.05 -10.45
CA VAL A 20 -0.58 -0.68 -9.38
C VAL A 20 -1.13 -2.09 -9.10
N GLY A 21 -0.24 -3.09 -9.14
CA GLY A 21 -0.54 -4.43 -8.69
C GLY A 21 -0.27 -4.60 -7.19
N MET A 22 -1.15 -5.31 -6.50
CA MET A 22 -1.01 -5.65 -5.08
C MET A 22 -1.32 -7.12 -4.87
N ALA A 23 -0.55 -7.78 -4.00
CA ALA A 23 -0.78 -9.15 -3.58
C ALA A 23 -0.51 -9.28 -2.08
N PHE A 24 -1.34 -10.07 -1.40
CA PHE A 24 -1.04 -10.54 -0.06
C PHE A 24 -0.08 -11.73 -0.16
N VAL A 25 0.97 -11.72 0.65
CA VAL A 25 1.98 -12.77 0.70
C VAL A 25 2.19 -13.18 2.16
N GLU A 26 2.42 -14.47 2.38
CA GLU A 26 2.76 -14.98 3.72
C GLU A 26 4.24 -14.72 4.04
N ASP A 27 5.12 -14.90 3.04
CA ASP A 27 6.55 -14.64 3.12
C ASP A 27 6.97 -13.55 2.12
N VAL A 28 7.98 -12.77 2.49
CA VAL A 28 8.55 -11.73 1.62
C VAL A 28 9.24 -12.40 0.42
N PRO A 29 8.86 -12.07 -0.82
CA PRO A 29 9.51 -12.64 -2.00
C PRO A 29 10.99 -12.28 -2.05
N MET A 30 11.82 -13.23 -2.49
CA MET A 30 13.26 -13.05 -2.58
C MET A 30 13.62 -11.83 -3.45
N GLY A 31 14.51 -10.99 -2.93
CA GLY A 31 15.01 -9.80 -3.64
C GLY A 31 14.08 -8.57 -3.57
N VAL A 32 12.88 -8.69 -3.02
CA VAL A 32 11.97 -7.55 -2.85
C VAL A 32 12.38 -6.73 -1.62
N GLN A 33 12.60 -5.44 -1.82
CA GLN A 33 13.01 -4.53 -0.74
C GLN A 33 11.80 -4.08 0.08
N HIS A 34 12.05 -3.81 1.37
CA HIS A 34 11.06 -3.17 2.22
C HIS A 34 10.87 -1.71 1.81
N SER A 35 9.65 -1.21 1.93
CA SER A 35 9.33 0.22 1.76
C SER A 35 10.18 1.12 2.68
N PRO A 36 10.33 2.43 2.40
CA PRO A 36 10.79 3.38 3.42
C PRO A 36 9.96 3.23 4.71
N ARG A 37 10.62 3.29 5.88
CA ARG A 37 9.99 3.20 7.21
C ARG A 37 8.80 4.17 7.29
N GLY A 38 7.69 3.72 7.91
CA GLY A 38 6.51 4.50 8.33
C GLY A 38 6.25 5.82 7.61
N VAL A 39 5.30 5.82 6.67
CA VAL A 39 4.85 7.04 6.00
C VAL A 39 3.69 7.69 6.77
N PRO A 40 3.56 9.01 6.80
CA PRO A 40 2.45 9.69 7.47
C PRO A 40 1.08 9.43 6.80
N SER A 41 1.08 8.89 5.57
CA SER A 41 -0.13 8.56 4.83
C SER A 41 0.07 7.28 4.04
N ALA A 42 -0.79 6.29 4.25
CA ALA A 42 -0.79 5.04 3.49
C ALA A 42 -0.93 5.27 1.97
N CYS A 43 -1.56 6.38 1.56
CA CYS A 43 -1.66 6.76 0.14
C CYS A 43 -0.29 6.93 -0.53
N THR A 44 0.75 7.27 0.23
CA THR A 44 2.12 7.38 -0.28
C THR A 44 2.62 6.04 -0.84
N PHE A 45 2.23 4.89 -0.29
CA PHE A 45 2.64 3.59 -0.81
C PHE A 45 2.15 3.36 -2.24
N TRP A 46 0.95 3.83 -2.60
CA TRP A 46 0.46 3.72 -3.98
C TRP A 46 1.31 4.53 -4.96
N ARG A 47 1.75 5.74 -4.58
CA ARG A 47 2.67 6.56 -5.39
C ARG A 47 4.07 5.97 -5.52
N LEU A 48 4.56 5.30 -4.48
CA LEU A 48 5.82 4.57 -4.54
C LEU A 48 5.70 3.32 -5.42
N ALA A 49 4.55 2.65 -5.41
CA ALA A 49 4.34 1.40 -6.14
C ALA A 49 4.26 1.61 -7.66
N GLU A 50 3.93 2.83 -8.10
CA GLU A 50 4.06 3.26 -9.49
C GLU A 50 5.52 3.27 -9.98
N GLN A 51 6.50 3.36 -9.06
CA GLN A 51 7.92 3.52 -9.38
C GLN A 51 8.72 2.23 -9.22
N GLY A 52 8.20 1.25 -8.48
CA GLY A 52 8.90 0.00 -8.26
C GLY A 52 8.19 -0.96 -7.31
N VAL A 53 8.70 -2.18 -7.27
CA VAL A 53 8.18 -3.26 -6.42
C VAL A 53 8.82 -3.19 -5.04
N PHE A 54 7.99 -3.24 -4.00
CA PHE A 54 8.42 -3.32 -2.60
C PHE A 54 7.37 -4.08 -1.79
N TYR A 55 7.68 -4.37 -0.53
CA TYR A 55 6.70 -4.83 0.45
C TYR A 55 6.59 -3.84 1.62
N ALA A 56 5.39 -3.76 2.20
CA ALA A 56 5.10 -2.97 3.40
C ALA A 56 4.28 -3.83 4.36
N THR A 57 4.55 -3.70 5.65
CA THR A 57 3.87 -4.44 6.72
C THR A 57 2.69 -3.65 7.27
N ALA A 58 1.83 -4.29 8.05
CA ALA A 58 0.77 -3.58 8.79
C ALA A 58 1.33 -2.45 9.67
N GLN A 59 2.53 -2.63 10.23
CA GLN A 59 3.19 -1.64 11.08
C GLN A 59 3.58 -0.37 10.32
N ASP A 60 3.89 -0.47 9.02
CA ASP A 60 4.23 0.70 8.20
C ASP A 60 3.03 1.60 7.91
N HIS A 61 1.81 1.10 8.14
CA HIS A 61 0.56 1.83 7.94
C HIS A 61 0.05 2.49 9.22
N LYS A 62 0.71 2.29 10.37
CA LYS A 62 0.20 2.70 11.69
C LYS A 62 -0.03 4.20 11.88
N GLU A 63 0.69 5.03 11.14
CA GLU A 63 0.56 6.50 11.20
C GLU A 63 -0.65 7.01 10.40
N CYS A 64 -1.35 6.13 9.67
CA CYS A 64 -2.50 6.48 8.85
C CYS A 64 -3.73 5.62 9.25
N PRO A 65 -4.52 6.04 10.26
CA PRO A 65 -5.69 5.30 10.72
C PRO A 65 -6.69 4.95 9.62
N ILE A 66 -6.94 5.88 8.69
CA ILE A 66 -7.82 5.63 7.54
C ILE A 66 -7.24 4.58 6.60
N GLY A 67 -5.92 4.58 6.39
CA GLY A 67 -5.22 3.59 5.59
C GLY A 67 -5.31 2.20 6.23
N MET A 68 -5.04 2.11 7.53
CA MET A 68 -5.20 0.86 8.28
C MET A 68 -6.61 0.29 8.17
N MET A 69 -7.64 1.12 8.38
CA MET A 69 -9.03 0.70 8.30
C MET A 69 -9.41 0.21 6.90
N THR A 70 -9.09 0.99 5.86
CA THR A 70 -9.48 0.68 4.47
C THR A 70 -8.72 -0.51 3.89
N MET A 71 -7.54 -0.81 4.42
CA MET A 71 -6.71 -1.95 4.00
C MET A 71 -6.92 -3.19 4.88
N GLY A 72 -7.84 -3.14 5.84
CA GLY A 72 -8.22 -4.28 6.68
C GLY A 72 -7.18 -4.67 7.75
N PHE A 73 -6.25 -3.78 8.09
CA PHE A 73 -5.32 -4.01 9.18
C PHE A 73 -6.02 -3.87 10.54
N GLN A 74 -5.51 -4.60 11.54
CA GLN A 74 -5.95 -4.41 12.92
C GLN A 74 -5.56 -3.01 13.39
N MET A 75 -6.56 -2.18 13.65
CA MET A 75 -6.35 -0.85 14.21
C MET A 75 -5.71 -0.97 15.60
N PRO A 76 -4.72 -0.12 15.94
CA PRO A 76 -4.25 -0.02 17.31
C PRO A 76 -5.43 0.37 18.21
N VAL A 77 -5.47 -0.21 19.41
CA VAL A 77 -6.47 0.15 20.40
C VAL A 77 -6.22 1.60 20.79
N LEU A 78 -7.09 2.50 20.33
CA LEU A 78 -7.03 3.92 20.70
C LEU A 78 -7.20 4.03 22.21
N THR A 79 -6.15 4.46 22.89
CA THR A 79 -6.24 4.76 24.33
C THR A 79 -6.89 6.13 24.50
N SER A 80 -7.60 6.33 25.60
CA SER A 80 -8.46 7.49 25.84
C SER A 80 -7.76 8.86 25.71
N SER A 81 -6.43 8.92 25.79
CA SER A 81 -5.66 10.17 25.65
C SER A 81 -5.42 10.63 24.21
N GLU A 82 -5.61 9.75 23.22
CA GLU A 82 -5.33 10.05 21.80
C GLU A 82 -6.56 10.52 21.03
N ARG A 83 -7.76 10.44 21.63
CA ARG A 83 -9.03 10.92 21.05
C ARG A 83 -9.16 12.45 20.94
N MET A 84 -8.23 13.20 21.51
CA MET A 84 -8.27 14.67 21.64
C MET A 84 -7.04 15.36 21.04
N ARG A 85 -6.54 14.83 19.93
CA ARG A 85 -5.61 15.49 19.01
C ARG A 85 -6.17 15.41 17.60
#